data_AF-A0A0N8TS29-F1
#
_entry.id   AF-A0A0N8TS29-F1
#
_cell.length_a   1.000
_cell.length_b   1.000
_cell.length_c   1.000
_cell.angle_alpha   90.00
_cell.angle_beta   90.00
_cell.angle_gamma   90.00
#
_symmetry.space_group_name_H-M   'P 1'
#
loop_
_entity.id
_entity.type
_entity.pdbx_description
1 polymer ?
#
loop_
_entity_poly.entity_id
_entity_poly.type
_entity_poly.pdbx_seq_one_letter_code
_entity_poly.pdbx_strand_id
1 'polypeptide(L)'
;MNSTSVALLLVSIIVSFMLGSALSGFLLTGGSLKLGRHYDTLLFIEGLLLLLSAYLLSRAHVYGITLASAACGLQNALATNYSGAVVRTTHLTGIFTDLGLMIGKTLKGEPFDTRKGVMFLLIIIGFLLGGITGFILF
;
A
#
# COMPACT_ATOMS: atom_id res chain seq x y z
N MET A 1 15.02 -3.95 -20.30
CA MET A 1 15.32 -4.36 -18.92
C MET A 1 15.52 -5.86 -18.90
N ASN A 2 16.50 -6.37 -18.14
CA ASN A 2 16.66 -7.82 -17.98
C ASN A 2 15.55 -8.38 -17.07
N SER A 3 15.24 -9.68 -17.14
CA SER A 3 14.16 -10.31 -16.36
C SER A 3 14.31 -10.08 -14.85
N THR A 4 15.55 -10.09 -14.34
CA THR A 4 15.87 -9.78 -12.95
C THR A 4 15.54 -8.33 -12.58
N SER A 5 15.83 -7.38 -13.46
CA SER A 5 15.51 -5.96 -13.25
C SER A 5 14.00 -5.71 -13.22
N VAL A 6 13.24 -6.44 -14.03
CA VAL A 6 11.76 -6.35 -14.03
C VAL A 6 11.21 -6.92 -12.72
N ALA A 7 11.70 -8.08 -12.28
CA ALA A 7 11.30 -8.66 -11.00
C ALA A 7 11.57 -7.71 -9.83
N LEU A 8 12.75 -7.08 -9.78
CA LEU A 8 13.09 -6.09 -8.76
C LEU A 8 12.17 -4.87 -8.81
N LEU A 9 11.79 -4.39 -10.01
CA LEU A 9 10.84 -3.30 -10.14
C LEU A 9 9.46 -3.68 -9.59
N LEU A 10 8.94 -4.88 -9.92
CA LEU A 10 7.65 -5.35 -9.43
C LEU A 10 7.63 -5.47 -7.91
N VAL A 11 8.69 -6.02 -7.31
CA VAL A 11 8.83 -6.06 -5.84
C VAL A 11 8.87 -4.65 -5.27
N SER A 12 9.60 -3.73 -5.90
CA SER A 12 9.68 -2.34 -5.47
C SER A 12 8.32 -1.64 -5.53
N ILE A 13 7.48 -1.96 -6.52
CA ILE A 13 6.11 -1.43 -6.63
C ILE A 13 5.27 -1.88 -5.43
N ILE A 14 5.32 -3.17 -5.06
CA ILE A 14 4.58 -3.72 -3.92
C ILE A 14 5.07 -3.09 -2.61
N VAL A 15 6.38 -3.04 -2.40
CA VAL A 15 6.97 -2.43 -1.20
C VAL A 15 6.60 -0.95 -1.10
N SER A 16 6.69 -0.21 -2.21
CA SER A 16 6.34 1.21 -2.25
C SER A 16 4.86 1.45 -1.91
N PHE A 17 3.97 0.62 -2.44
CA PHE A 17 2.54 0.63 -2.08
C PHE A 17 2.35 0.44 -0.58
N MET A 18 2.97 -0.59 0.00
CA MET A 18 2.89 -0.87 1.43
C MET A 18 3.42 0.29 2.29
N LEU A 19 4.52 0.92 1.89
CA LEU A 19 5.08 2.09 2.57
C LEU A 19 4.11 3.27 2.54
N GLY A 20 3.46 3.53 1.40
CA GLY A 20 2.40 4.53 1.30
C GLY A 20 1.24 4.25 2.25
N SER A 21 0.77 3.00 2.31
CA SER A 21 -0.29 2.59 3.24
C SER A 21 0.13 2.70 4.71
N ALA A 22 1.39 2.37 5.03
CA ALA A 22 1.95 2.52 6.37
C ALA A 22 2.09 3.98 6.79
N LEU A 23 2.44 4.89 5.87
CA LEU A 23 2.46 6.33 6.15
C LEU A 23 1.07 6.84 6.54
N SER A 24 0.02 6.44 5.82
CA SER A 24 -1.37 6.72 6.20
C SER A 24 -1.71 6.16 7.58
N GLY A 25 -1.29 4.93 7.88
CA GLY A 25 -1.52 4.30 9.19
C GLY A 25 -0.80 5.01 10.34
N PHE A 26 0.39 5.55 10.08
CA PHE A 26 1.17 6.30 11.05
C PHE A 26 0.59 7.69 11.31
N LEU A 27 0.20 8.42 10.27
CA LEU A 27 -0.31 9.79 10.39
C LEU A 27 -1.74 9.84 10.93
N LEU A 28 -2.59 8.87 10.57
CA LEU A 28 -3.95 8.78 11.10
C LEU A 28 -3.94 8.20 12.52
N THR A 29 -4.69 8.81 13.43
CA THR A 29 -4.80 8.35 14.84
C THR A 29 -6.19 7.74 15.05
N GLY A 30 -6.32 6.47 15.45
CA GLY A 30 -7.59 5.88 15.92
C GLY A 30 -8.72 5.67 14.90
N GLY A 31 -9.60 4.70 15.13
CA GLY A 31 -10.80 4.45 14.31
C GLY A 31 -11.88 5.52 14.53
N SER A 32 -12.63 5.87 13.48
CA SER A 32 -13.73 6.85 13.40
C SER A 32 -13.34 8.34 13.32
N LEU A 33 -14.03 9.05 12.41
CA LEU A 33 -13.90 10.49 12.14
C LEU A 33 -13.94 11.31 13.43
N LYS A 34 -12.86 12.03 13.72
CA LYS A 34 -12.91 13.26 14.50
C LYS A 34 -12.26 14.36 13.66
N LEU A 35 -12.95 15.51 13.58
CA LEU A 35 -12.48 16.70 12.88
C LEU A 35 -11.10 17.11 13.43
N GLY A 36 -10.11 17.34 12.56
CA GLY A 36 -8.74 17.75 12.96
C GLY A 36 -7.63 16.69 12.85
N ARG A 37 -7.82 15.60 12.12
CA ARG A 37 -6.75 14.64 11.80
C ARG A 37 -6.09 14.98 10.45
N HIS A 38 -4.82 14.60 10.30
CA HIS A 38 -3.91 14.82 9.15
C HIS A 38 -4.36 14.29 7.77
N TYR A 39 -5.66 14.27 7.48
CA TYR A 39 -6.22 13.88 6.18
C TYR A 39 -5.75 14.83 5.07
N ASP A 40 -5.76 16.13 5.34
CA ASP A 40 -5.24 17.19 4.46
C ASP A 40 -3.74 17.00 4.18
N THR A 41 -2.95 16.68 5.21
CA THR A 41 -1.52 16.40 5.10
C THR A 41 -1.28 15.20 4.19
N LEU A 42 -2.08 14.13 4.35
CA LEU A 42 -2.00 12.94 3.51
C LEU A 42 -2.36 13.22 2.05
N LEU A 43 -3.42 13.98 1.78
CA LEU A 43 -3.75 14.40 0.40
C LEU A 43 -2.63 15.23 -0.23
N PHE A 44 -1.99 16.12 0.54
CA PHE A 44 -0.87 16.91 0.04
C PHE A 44 0.34 16.03 -0.31
N ILE A 45 0.67 15.06 0.55
CA ILE A 45 1.74 14.09 0.29
C ILE A 45 1.42 13.23 -0.95
N GLU A 46 0.18 12.77 -1.09
CA GLU A 46 -0.29 12.03 -2.26
C GLU A 46 -0.10 12.84 -3.54
N GLY A 47 -0.55 14.09 -3.56
CA GLY A 47 -0.38 15.00 -4.70
C GLY A 47 1.09 15.22 -5.06
N LEU A 48 1.95 15.42 -4.06
CA LEU A 48 3.40 15.56 -4.28
C LEU A 48 4.01 14.30 -4.89
N LEU A 49 3.64 13.12 -4.39
CA LEU A 49 4.11 11.84 -4.94
C LEU A 49 3.67 11.67 -6.41
N LEU A 50 2.43 12.02 -6.74
CA LEU A 50 1.92 11.96 -8.12
C LEU A 50 2.59 12.97 -9.05
N LEU A 51 2.83 14.20 -8.59
CA LEU A 51 3.56 15.20 -9.37
C LEU A 51 5.00 14.78 -9.66
N LEU A 52 5.71 14.27 -8.66
CA LEU A 52 7.05 13.72 -8.82
C LEU A 52 7.07 12.49 -9.73
N SER A 53 6.07 11.61 -9.58
CA SER A 53 5.88 10.45 -10.47
C SER A 53 5.70 10.90 -11.92
N ALA A 54 4.79 11.84 -12.17
CA ALA A 54 4.52 12.37 -13.51
C ALA A 54 5.78 13.02 -14.12
N TYR A 55 6.51 13.80 -13.33
CA TYR A 55 7.78 14.39 -13.76
C TYR A 55 8.80 13.32 -14.15
N LEU A 56 9.04 12.30 -13.31
CA LEU A 56 9.98 11.22 -13.61
C LEU A 56 9.58 10.41 -14.84
N LEU A 57 8.29 10.07 -14.96
CA LEU A 57 7.76 9.33 -16.11
C LEU A 57 7.87 10.13 -17.41
N SER A 58 7.67 11.45 -17.37
CA SER A 58 7.86 12.33 -18.54
C SER A 58 9.31 12.34 -19.05
N ARG A 59 10.28 12.01 -18.18
CA ARG A 59 11.70 11.87 -18.49
C ARG A 59 12.10 10.41 -18.77
N ALA A 60 11.13 9.53 -18.96
CA ALA A 60 11.34 8.09 -19.16
C ALA A 60 12.07 7.38 -18.00
N HIS A 61 12.01 7.91 -16.77
CA HIS A 61 12.53 7.24 -15.59
C HIS A 61 11.48 6.27 -15.02
N VAL A 62 11.73 4.97 -15.15
CA VAL A 62 10.81 3.90 -14.72
C VAL A 62 10.49 3.92 -13.23
N TYR A 63 11.37 4.50 -12.40
CA TYR A 63 11.17 4.65 -10.96
C TYR A 63 10.03 5.62 -10.61
N GLY A 64 9.50 6.41 -11.56
CA GLY A 64 8.26 7.15 -11.34
C GLY A 64 7.07 6.23 -10.99
N ILE A 65 7.08 4.97 -11.44
CA ILE A 65 6.04 3.98 -11.13
C ILE A 65 6.02 3.65 -9.63
N THR A 66 7.17 3.59 -8.95
CA THR A 66 7.20 3.31 -7.51
C THR A 66 6.60 4.46 -6.70
N LEU A 67 6.81 5.72 -7.12
CA LEU A 67 6.16 6.88 -6.48
C LEU A 67 4.64 6.88 -6.69
N ALA A 68 4.17 6.57 -7.89
CA ALA A 68 2.73 6.40 -8.14
C ALA A 68 2.15 5.28 -7.28
N SER A 69 2.87 4.16 -7.15
CA SER A 69 2.47 3.04 -6.30
C SER A 69 2.34 3.44 -4.82
N ALA A 70 3.30 4.22 -4.29
CA ALA A 70 3.21 4.77 -2.94
C ALA A 70 2.00 5.70 -2.78
N ALA A 71 1.72 6.57 -3.75
CA ALA A 71 0.55 7.43 -3.74
C ALA A 71 -0.76 6.61 -3.70
N CYS A 72 -0.88 5.58 -4.53
CA CYS A 72 -2.04 4.68 -4.53
C CYS A 72 -2.20 3.94 -3.19
N GLY A 73 -1.09 3.47 -2.60
CA GLY A 73 -1.11 2.81 -1.29
C GLY A 73 -1.55 3.74 -0.17
N LEU A 74 -1.07 4.99 -0.19
CA LEU A 74 -1.45 6.06 0.74
C LEU A 74 -2.96 6.35 0.61
N GLN A 75 -3.44 6.57 -0.62
CA GLN A 75 -4.83 6.88 -0.93
C GLN A 75 -5.79 5.75 -0.52
N ASN A 76 -5.43 4.50 -0.82
CA ASN A 76 -6.23 3.33 -0.43
C ASN A 76 -6.35 3.20 1.09
N ALA A 77 -5.26 3.45 1.82
CA ALA A 77 -5.22 3.41 3.27
C ALA A 77 -5.99 4.58 3.92
N LEU A 78 -5.92 5.77 3.31
CA LEU A 78 -6.68 6.95 3.68
C LEU A 78 -8.19 6.70 3.53
N ALA A 79 -8.62 6.24 2.36
CA ALA A 79 -10.01 5.92 2.05
C ALA A 79 -10.55 4.80 2.95
N THR A 80 -9.74 3.79 3.27
CA THR A 80 -10.12 2.70 4.18
C THR A 80 -10.38 3.21 5.60
N ASN A 81 -9.51 4.07 6.14
CA ASN A 81 -9.75 4.68 7.46
C ASN A 81 -10.92 5.65 7.45
N TYR A 82 -11.06 6.47 6.40
CA TYR A 82 -12.14 7.46 6.29
C TYR A 82 -13.52 6.80 6.20
N SER A 83 -13.66 5.77 5.36
CA SER A 83 -14.92 5.04 5.17
C SER A 83 -15.23 4.02 6.28
N GLY A 84 -14.35 3.84 7.27
CA GLY A 84 -14.51 2.80 8.30
C GLY A 84 -14.53 1.39 7.71
N ALA A 85 -13.87 1.18 6.56
CA ALA A 85 -13.90 -0.05 5.77
C ALA A 85 -15.30 -0.49 5.26
N VAL A 86 -16.28 0.42 5.19
CA VAL A 86 -17.67 0.12 4.80
C VAL A 86 -17.81 -0.35 3.34
N VAL A 87 -16.91 0.05 2.43
CA VAL A 87 -16.90 -0.41 1.03
C VAL A 87 -15.48 -0.77 0.59
N ARG A 88 -15.24 -2.03 0.20
CA ARG A 88 -13.99 -2.47 -0.46
C ARG A 88 -14.25 -3.44 -1.59
N THR A 89 -13.72 -3.15 -2.78
CA THR A 89 -13.91 -3.94 -4.01
C THR A 89 -12.64 -4.63 -4.50
N THR A 90 -11.60 -4.76 -3.67
CA THR A 90 -10.30 -5.34 -4.07
C THR A 90 -9.77 -6.35 -3.07
N HIS A 91 -9.38 -7.55 -3.53
CA HIS A 91 -8.93 -8.65 -2.66
C HIS A 91 -7.48 -8.46 -2.18
N LEU A 92 -6.50 -8.50 -3.10
CA LEU A 92 -5.08 -8.54 -2.71
C LEU A 92 -4.55 -7.16 -2.27
N THR A 93 -4.83 -6.10 -3.04
CA THR A 93 -4.41 -4.73 -2.68
C THR A 93 -5.05 -4.27 -1.38
N GLY A 94 -6.27 -4.72 -1.08
CA GLY A 94 -6.94 -4.48 0.20
C GLY A 94 -6.18 -5.09 1.38
N ILE A 95 -5.68 -6.33 1.24
CA ILE A 95 -4.88 -7.00 2.26
C ILE A 95 -3.54 -6.28 2.47
N PHE A 96 -2.84 -5.90 1.39
CA PHE A 96 -1.61 -5.12 1.50
C PHE A 96 -1.84 -3.75 2.16
N THR A 97 -2.98 -3.11 1.86
CA THR A 97 -3.38 -1.83 2.48
C THR A 97 -3.59 -2.00 3.98
N ASP A 98 -4.35 -3.03 4.40
CA ASP A 98 -4.62 -3.31 5.81
C ASP A 98 -3.35 -3.67 6.58
N LEU A 99 -2.47 -4.46 5.97
CA LEU A 99 -1.18 -4.80 6.56
C LEU A 99 -0.30 -3.55 6.70
N GLY A 100 -0.24 -2.70 5.67
CA GLY A 100 0.45 -1.41 5.74
C GLY A 100 -0.11 -0.53 6.85
N LEU A 101 -1.43 -0.41 6.97
CA LEU A 101 -2.09 0.33 8.06
C LEU A 101 -1.71 -0.21 9.44
N MET A 102 -1.68 -1.53 9.62
CA MET A 102 -1.26 -2.16 10.87
C MET A 102 0.19 -1.82 11.20
N ILE A 103 1.10 -1.92 10.21
CA ILE A 103 2.51 -1.55 10.38
C ILE A 103 2.64 -0.09 10.79
N GLY A 104 1.96 0.82 10.09
CA GLY A 104 1.97 2.26 10.38
C GLY A 104 1.50 2.58 11.80
N LYS A 105 0.42 1.95 12.25
CA LYS A 105 -0.10 2.09 13.61
C LYS A 105 0.86 1.54 14.66
N THR A 106 1.51 0.42 14.38
CA THR A 106 2.52 -0.16 15.28
C THR A 106 3.76 0.71 15.41
N LEU A 107 4.21 1.35 14.33
CA LEU A 107 5.28 2.35 14.38
C LEU A 107 4.92 3.58 15.23
N LYS A 108 3.62 3.84 15.41
CA LYS A 108 3.08 4.88 16.30
C LYS A 108 2.95 4.42 17.77
N GLY A 109 3.18 3.14 18.06
CA GLY A 109 3.09 2.56 19.39
C GLY A 109 1.82 1.73 19.67
N GLU A 110 0.93 1.52 18.69
CA GLU A 110 -0.21 0.61 18.86
C GLU A 110 0.23 -0.87 18.80
N PRO A 111 -0.37 -1.79 19.58
CA PRO A 111 0.01 -3.19 19.54
C PRO A 111 -0.31 -3.81 18.18
N PHE A 112 0.62 -4.58 17.64
CA PHE A 112 0.42 -5.31 16.39
C PHE A 112 -0.50 -6.53 16.62
N ASP A 113 -1.61 -6.61 15.89
CA ASP A 113 -2.48 -7.79 15.92
C ASP A 113 -1.86 -8.94 15.11
N THR A 114 -1.13 -9.80 15.80
CA THR A 114 -0.40 -10.93 15.20
C THR A 114 -1.32 -11.91 14.49
N ARG A 115 -2.52 -12.18 15.03
CA ARG A 115 -3.47 -13.13 14.43
C ARG A 115 -3.95 -12.62 13.08
N LYS A 116 -4.33 -11.34 13.02
CA LYS A 116 -4.74 -10.68 11.78
C LYS A 116 -3.60 -10.61 10.77
N GLY A 117 -2.38 -10.30 11.23
CA GLY A 117 -1.18 -10.30 10.39
C GLY A 117 -0.88 -11.66 9.76
N VAL A 118 -1.02 -12.75 10.53
CA VAL A 118 -0.84 -14.11 10.03
C VAL A 118 -1.89 -14.46 8.97
N MET A 119 -3.17 -14.12 9.18
CA MET A 119 -4.21 -14.34 8.15
C MET A 119 -3.87 -13.65 6.84
N PHE A 120 -3.44 -12.38 6.90
CA PHE A 120 -3.05 -11.63 5.70
C PHE A 120 -1.87 -12.27 4.98
N LEU A 121 -0.85 -12.71 5.72
CA LEU A 121 0.30 -13.38 5.16
C LEU A 121 -0.09 -14.69 4.46
N LEU A 122 -0.96 -15.50 5.08
CA LEU A 122 -1.44 -16.75 4.50
C LEU A 122 -2.19 -16.53 3.19
N ILE A 123 -3.05 -15.50 3.12
CA ILE A 123 -3.79 -15.19 1.89
C ILE A 123 -2.83 -14.71 0.79
N ILE A 124 -1.85 -13.86 1.11
CA ILE A 124 -0.85 -13.39 0.14
C ILE A 124 -0.04 -14.57 -0.40
N ILE A 125 0.48 -15.43 0.49
CA ILE A 125 1.28 -16.59 0.09
C ILE A 125 0.44 -17.56 -0.74
N GLY A 126 -0.79 -17.87 -0.30
CA GLY A 126 -1.69 -18.75 -1.04
C GLY A 126 -2.00 -18.24 -2.45
N PHE A 127 -2.24 -16.93 -2.61
CA PHE A 127 -2.44 -16.32 -3.93
C PHE A 127 -1.20 -16.43 -4.82
N LEU A 128 -0.01 -16.14 -4.28
CA LEU A 128 1.25 -16.22 -5.02
C LEU A 128 1.55 -17.67 -5.46
N LEU A 129 1.39 -18.64 -4.54
CA LEU A 129 1.58 -20.05 -4.85
C LEU A 129 0.58 -20.53 -5.91
N GLY A 130 -0.68 -20.13 -5.81
CA GLY A 130 -1.68 -20.43 -6.84
C GLY A 130 -1.31 -19.86 -8.22
N GLY A 131 -0.84 -18.61 -8.27
CA GLY A 131 -0.37 -17.98 -9.51
C GLY A 131 0.85 -18.66 -10.12
N ILE A 132 1.85 -19.01 -9.31
CA ILE A 132 3.05 -19.74 -9.75
C ILE A 132 2.66 -21.13 -10.25
N THR A 133 1.77 -21.83 -9.53
CA THR A 133 1.32 -23.17 -9.91
C THR A 133 0.55 -23.12 -11.24
N GLY A 134 -0.32 -22.14 -11.43
CA GLY A 134 -1.02 -21.91 -12.69
C GLY A 134 -0.05 -21.68 -13.86
N PHE A 135 0.98 -20.85 -13.66
CA PHE A 135 2.02 -20.60 -14.66
C PHE A 135 2.88 -21.84 -14.99
N ILE A 136 3.11 -22.74 -14.03
CA ILE A 136 3.90 -23.95 -14.26
C ILE A 136 3.06 -25.01 -15.00
N LEU A 137 1.75 -25.08 -14.75
CA LEU A 137 0.89 -26.14 -15.29
C LEU A 137 0.30 -25.83 -16.68
N PHE A 138 0.15 -24.54 -17.04
CA PHE A 138 -0.48 -24.08 -18.27
C PHE A 138 0.36 -23.00 -18.95
#